data_AF-A0A842LJB2-F1
#
_entry.id   AF-A0A842LJB2-F1
#
_cell.length_a   1.000
_cell.length_b   1.000
_cell.length_c   1.000
_cell.angle_alpha   90.00
_cell.angle_beta   90.00
_cell.angle_gamma   90.00
#
_symmetry.space_group_name_H-M   'P 1'
#
loop_
_entity.id
_entity.type
_entity.pdbx_description
1 polymer ?
#
loop_
_entity_poly.entity_id
_entity_poly.type
_entity_poly.pdbx_seq_one_letter_code
_entity_poly.pdbx_strand_id
1 'polypeptide(L)'
;MPTHAERMIWSMGDANDIVVFDTPIGTIGGMICYERHMALQKAAMASLGRRFTARYGPAGGSWEHHPGEKKRLKNRDSPFFCDLGHAMKEYAFENQVFVISVGSIFQMTGCRLNVEISILR
;
A
#
# COMPACT_ATOMS: atom_id res chain seq x y z
N MET A 1 -5.92 -7.65 6.66
CA MET A 1 -6.18 -8.96 5.99
C MET A 1 -4.89 -9.56 5.43
N PRO A 2 -4.27 -10.56 6.07
CA PRO A 2 -3.09 -11.24 5.53
C PRO A 2 -3.38 -11.98 4.21
N THR A 3 -2.42 -11.89 3.31
CA THR A 3 -2.46 -12.44 1.95
C THR A 3 -1.57 -13.66 1.76
N HIS A 4 -2.11 -14.72 1.16
CA HIS A 4 -1.36 -15.95 0.82
C HIS A 4 -0.53 -16.50 2.01
N ALA A 5 0.80 -16.53 1.89
CA ALA A 5 1.72 -17.10 2.87
C ALA A 5 1.72 -16.34 4.22
N GLU A 6 1.30 -15.08 4.20
CA GLU A 6 1.13 -14.27 5.40
C GLU A 6 0.14 -14.91 6.39
N ARG A 7 -0.85 -15.66 5.89
CA ARG A 7 -1.85 -16.36 6.72
C ARG A 7 -1.26 -17.50 7.56
N MET A 8 -0.04 -17.96 7.24
CA MET A 8 0.64 -18.98 8.05
C MET A 8 1.26 -18.39 9.32
N ILE A 9 1.45 -17.07 9.38
CA ILE A 9 2.22 -16.40 10.43
C ILE A 9 1.38 -15.34 11.15
N TRP A 10 0.49 -14.64 10.43
CA TRP A 10 -0.32 -13.53 10.95
C TRP A 10 -1.81 -13.87 11.00
N SER A 11 -2.48 -13.35 12.03
CA SER A 11 -3.93 -13.45 12.21
C SER A 11 -4.68 -12.35 11.45
N MET A 12 -6.01 -12.45 11.46
CA MET A 12 -6.88 -11.37 11.00
C MET A 12 -6.91 -10.22 11.99
N GLY A 13 -6.91 -8.99 11.48
CA GLY A 13 -7.29 -7.79 12.23
C GLY A 13 -8.80 -7.57 12.16
N ASP A 14 -9.31 -6.65 12.97
CA ASP A 14 -10.74 -6.31 13.02
C ASP A 14 -11.00 -4.87 12.53
N ALA A 15 -12.25 -4.41 12.63
CA ALA A 15 -12.62 -3.05 12.20
C ALA A 15 -12.15 -1.96 13.17
N ASN A 16 -11.82 -2.30 14.42
CA ASN A 16 -11.29 -1.34 15.40
C ASN A 16 -9.86 -0.90 15.06
N ASP A 17 -9.14 -1.71 14.26
CA ASP A 17 -7.82 -1.37 13.75
C ASP A 17 -7.85 -0.23 12.69
N ILE A 18 -9.03 0.17 12.20
CA ILE A 18 -9.19 1.22 11.19
C ILE A 18 -9.20 2.60 11.85
N VAL A 19 -8.01 3.10 12.19
CA VAL A 19 -7.83 4.37 12.91
C VAL A 19 -7.30 5.51 12.03
N VAL A 20 -7.49 6.74 12.50
CA VAL A 20 -6.83 7.96 12.01
C VAL A 20 -6.14 8.68 13.15
N PHE A 21 -5.09 9.41 12.81
CA PHE A 21 -4.37 10.27 13.74
C PHE A 21 -4.42 11.70 13.23
N ASP A 22 -4.93 12.61 14.04
CA ASP A 22 -4.85 14.03 13.77
C ASP A 22 -3.47 14.55 14.14
N THR A 23 -2.81 15.20 13.19
CA THR A 23 -1.48 15.78 13.37
C THR A 23 -1.47 17.23 12.87
N PRO A 24 -0.47 18.05 13.25
CA PRO A 24 -0.38 19.44 12.79
C PRO A 24 -0.31 19.59 11.26
N ILE A 25 0.11 18.54 10.54
CA ILE A 25 0.17 18.52 9.07
C ILE A 25 -1.11 17.98 8.43
N GLY A 26 -2.09 17.52 9.22
CA GLY A 26 -3.37 16.99 8.78
C GLY A 26 -3.70 15.61 9.37
N THR A 27 -4.84 15.07 8.98
CA THR A 27 -5.31 13.73 9.38
C THR A 27 -4.60 12.65 8.58
N ILE A 28 -3.90 11.76 9.27
CA ILE A 28 -3.11 10.66 8.70
C ILE A 28 -3.80 9.34 8.98
N GLY A 29 -3.97 8.53 7.94
CA GLY A 29 -4.40 7.14 8.05
C GLY A 29 -3.45 6.21 7.31
N GLY A 30 -3.54 4.90 7.59
CA GLY A 30 -2.70 3.90 6.95
C GLY A 30 -3.45 2.66 6.48
N MET A 31 -2.89 2.00 5.47
CA MET A 31 -3.33 0.68 5.01
C MET A 31 -2.11 -0.14 4.63
N ILE A 32 -2.17 -1.47 4.77
CA ILE A 32 -1.00 -2.34 4.58
C ILE A 32 -1.18 -3.27 3.38
N CYS A 33 -0.10 -3.43 2.62
CA CYS A 33 0.06 -4.32 1.49
C CYS A 33 -1.15 -4.33 0.55
N TYR A 34 -2.02 -5.34 0.63
CA TYR A 34 -3.13 -5.55 -0.29
C TYR A 34 -4.47 -4.98 0.19
N GLU A 35 -4.53 -4.42 1.40
CA GLU A 35 -5.75 -3.80 1.96
C GLU A 35 -6.23 -2.59 1.13
N ARG A 36 -5.37 -2.09 0.24
CA ARG A 36 -5.66 -1.11 -0.85
C ARG A 36 -6.81 -1.51 -1.73
N HIS A 37 -6.88 -2.80 -2.04
CA HIS A 37 -7.83 -3.32 -3.00
C HIS A 37 -9.17 -3.65 -2.34
N MET A 38 -9.24 -3.57 -1.01
CA MET A 38 -10.47 -3.83 -0.27
C MET A 38 -11.36 -2.58 -0.30
N ALA A 39 -12.44 -2.64 -1.08
CA ALA A 39 -13.37 -1.53 -1.25
C ALA A 39 -13.92 -1.00 0.08
N LEU A 40 -14.29 -1.90 1.01
CA LEU A 40 -14.79 -1.52 2.33
C LEU A 40 -13.73 -0.83 3.19
N GLN A 41 -12.46 -1.27 3.12
CA GLN A 41 -11.36 -0.59 3.79
C GLN A 41 -11.18 0.80 3.20
N LYS A 42 -11.15 0.93 1.86
CA LYS A 42 -11.06 2.24 1.20
C LYS A 42 -12.18 3.19 1.63
N ALA A 43 -13.42 2.71 1.67
CA ALA A 43 -14.58 3.50 2.05
C ALA A 43 -14.56 3.92 3.53
N ALA A 44 -14.25 3.00 4.44
CA ALA A 44 -14.05 3.32 5.85
C ALA A 44 -12.87 4.28 6.04
N MET A 45 -11.84 4.15 5.20
CA MET A 45 -10.74 5.10 5.15
C MET A 45 -11.22 6.48 4.67
N ALA A 46 -11.98 6.56 3.59
CA ALA A 46 -12.52 7.81 3.08
C ALA A 46 -13.42 8.54 4.11
N SER A 47 -14.27 7.79 4.83
CA SER A 47 -15.28 8.37 5.72
C SER A 47 -14.72 9.04 6.97
N LEU A 48 -13.56 8.63 7.49
CA LEU A 48 -12.95 9.29 8.67
C LEU A 48 -12.07 10.52 8.31
N GLY A 49 -12.26 11.11 7.12
CA GLY A 49 -11.77 12.47 6.82
C GLY A 49 -10.26 12.60 6.58
N ARG A 50 -9.60 11.56 6.04
CA ARG A 50 -8.13 11.59 5.81
C ARG A 50 -7.73 12.66 4.79
N ARG A 51 -6.59 13.31 5.05
CA ARG A 51 -5.90 14.18 4.08
C ARG A 51 -4.61 13.56 3.55
N PHE A 52 -4.01 12.65 4.34
CA PHE A 52 -2.82 11.88 4.01
C PHE A 52 -3.03 10.39 4.30
N THR A 53 -2.67 9.54 3.35
CA THR A 53 -2.69 8.08 3.54
C THR A 53 -1.32 7.48 3.29
N ALA A 54 -0.75 6.86 4.33
CA ALA A 54 0.50 6.12 4.24
C ALA A 54 0.21 4.65 3.93
N ARG A 55 0.83 4.14 2.86
CA ARG A 55 0.74 2.74 2.49
C ARG A 55 2.08 2.05 2.64
N TYR A 56 2.08 1.00 3.44
CA TYR A 56 3.26 0.16 3.64
C TYR A 56 3.04 -1.19 2.96
N GLY A 57 3.95 -1.60 2.09
CA GLY A 57 3.96 -2.97 1.57
C GLY A 57 5.38 -3.39 1.26
N PRO A 58 5.69 -4.71 1.23
CA PRO A 58 6.98 -5.16 0.74
C PRO A 58 7.10 -4.69 -0.73
N ALA A 59 8.01 -3.74 -0.98
CA ALA A 59 8.35 -3.34 -2.35
C ALA A 59 9.09 -4.51 -2.96
N GLY A 60 8.37 -5.33 -3.70
CA GLY A 60 8.99 -6.54 -4.18
C GLY A 60 8.13 -7.53 -4.89
N GLY A 61 6.81 -7.34 -5.06
CA GLY A 61 6.03 -8.23 -5.91
C GLY A 61 5.97 -7.72 -7.34
N SER A 62 6.53 -8.43 -8.31
CA SER A 62 6.06 -8.36 -9.70
C SER A 62 5.17 -9.58 -9.95
N TRP A 63 4.10 -9.38 -10.70
CA TRP A 63 3.26 -10.46 -11.21
C TRP A 63 3.07 -10.22 -12.71
N GLU A 64 3.25 -11.27 -13.50
CA GLU A 64 3.13 -11.17 -14.97
C GLU A 64 1.68 -11.32 -15.41
N HIS A 65 0.99 -12.36 -14.94
CA HIS A 65 -0.35 -12.70 -15.44
C HIS A 65 -1.45 -12.63 -14.37
N HIS A 66 -1.14 -12.98 -13.11
CA HIS A 66 -2.14 -13.03 -12.05
C HIS A 66 -1.53 -12.78 -10.65
N PRO A 67 -2.31 -12.25 -9.69
CA PRO A 67 -1.80 -11.85 -8.37
C PRO A 67 -1.18 -12.99 -7.53
N GLY A 68 -1.47 -14.25 -7.88
CA GLY A 68 -0.89 -15.43 -7.23
C GLY A 68 0.56 -15.72 -7.62
N GLU A 69 1.04 -15.17 -8.75
CA GLU A 69 2.39 -15.38 -9.28
C GLU A 69 3.37 -14.31 -8.75
N LYS A 70 3.30 -14.01 -7.44
CA LYS A 70 4.10 -12.96 -6.82
C LYS A 70 5.59 -13.34 -6.80
N LYS A 71 6.37 -12.73 -7.70
CA LYS A 71 7.84 -12.87 -7.77
C LYS A 71 8.50 -11.69 -7.08
N ARG A 72 9.70 -11.92 -6.54
CA ARG A 72 10.53 -10.86 -5.98
C ARG A 72 11.07 -9.97 -7.11
N LEU A 73 10.75 -8.67 -7.10
CA LEU A 73 11.33 -7.68 -8.01
C LEU A 73 12.86 -7.76 -7.92
N LYS A 74 13.49 -8.05 -9.06
CA LYS A 74 14.93 -7.91 -9.27
C LYS A 74 15.23 -6.53 -9.87
N ASN A 75 16.48 -6.07 -9.79
CA ASN A 75 16.94 -4.74 -10.28
C ASN A 75 16.58 -4.40 -11.75
N ARG A 76 16.09 -5.37 -12.54
CA ARG A 76 15.74 -5.22 -13.96
C ARG A 76 14.25 -5.36 -14.26
N ASP A 77 13.43 -5.68 -13.26
CA ASP A 77 11.99 -5.84 -13.48
C ASP A 77 11.35 -4.45 -13.51
N SER A 78 10.46 -4.22 -14.47
CA SER A 78 9.83 -2.90 -14.59
C SER A 78 8.91 -2.65 -13.39
N PRO A 79 8.93 -1.43 -12.81
CA PRO A 79 8.05 -1.08 -11.69
C PRO A 79 6.56 -1.13 -12.07
N PHE A 80 6.25 -1.18 -13.37
CA PHE A 80 4.90 -1.31 -13.90
C PHE A 80 4.24 -2.67 -13.66
N PHE A 81 5.01 -3.75 -13.43
CA PHE A 81 4.45 -5.07 -13.08
C PHE A 81 3.96 -5.15 -11.64
N CYS A 82 4.25 -4.12 -10.84
CA CYS A 82 3.66 -3.95 -9.52
C CYS A 82 2.44 -3.03 -9.68
N ASP A 83 1.25 -3.52 -9.35
CA ASP A 83 0.03 -2.70 -9.36
C ASP A 83 0.07 -1.59 -8.28
N LEU A 84 1.15 -1.55 -7.47
CA LEU A 84 1.35 -0.64 -6.37
C LEU A 84 1.21 0.81 -6.83
N GLY A 85 1.88 1.23 -7.90
CA GLY A 85 1.76 2.61 -8.39
C GLY A 85 0.35 2.95 -8.88
N HIS A 86 -0.29 2.02 -9.58
CA HIS A 86 -1.61 2.23 -10.20
C HIS A 86 -2.71 2.41 -9.16
N ALA A 87 -2.87 1.49 -8.22
CA ALA A 87 -3.95 1.61 -7.24
C ALA A 87 -3.67 2.73 -6.20
N MET A 88 -2.45 3.27 -6.11
CA MET A 88 -2.18 4.45 -5.26
C MET A 88 -2.70 5.71 -5.93
N LYS A 89 -2.44 5.84 -7.23
CA LYS A 89 -3.01 6.91 -8.04
C LYS A 89 -4.54 6.82 -8.06
N GLU A 90 -5.10 5.63 -8.24
CA GLU A 90 -6.54 5.39 -8.15
C GLU A 90 -7.11 5.90 -6.82
N TYR A 91 -6.55 5.48 -5.68
CA TYR A 91 -7.02 5.92 -4.37
C TYR A 91 -6.89 7.44 -4.16
N ALA A 92 -5.78 8.03 -4.64
CA ALA A 92 -5.54 9.46 -4.60
C ALA A 92 -6.59 10.22 -5.43
N PHE A 93 -6.91 9.74 -6.63
CA PHE A 93 -7.95 10.30 -7.49
C PHE A 93 -9.35 10.17 -6.86
N GLU A 94 -9.70 8.98 -6.38
CA GLU A 94 -11.03 8.65 -5.84
C GLU A 94 -11.38 9.52 -4.62
N ASN A 95 -10.40 9.79 -3.77
CA ASN A 95 -10.62 10.47 -2.48
C ASN A 95 -10.07 11.90 -2.43
N GLN A 96 -9.39 12.36 -3.50
CA GLN A 96 -8.72 13.67 -3.55
C GLN A 96 -7.77 13.90 -2.36
N VAL A 97 -7.00 12.87 -2.00
CA VAL A 97 -6.06 12.87 -0.88
C VAL A 97 -4.62 12.67 -1.34
N PHE A 98 -3.67 13.08 -0.51
CA PHE A 98 -2.27 12.77 -0.72
C PHE A 98 -1.98 11.32 -0.30
N VAL A 99 -1.25 10.58 -1.15
CA VAL A 99 -0.87 9.19 -0.88
C VAL A 99 0.64 9.05 -0.87
N ILE A 100 1.17 8.51 0.22
CA ILE A 100 2.58 8.16 0.36
C ILE A 100 2.68 6.65 0.38
N SER A 101 3.43 6.08 -0.56
CA SER A 101 3.70 4.65 -0.63
C SER A 101 5.16 4.40 -0.28
N VAL A 102 5.38 3.47 0.63
CA VAL A 102 6.71 3.04 1.05
C VAL A 102 6.82 1.54 0.87
N GLY A 103 7.93 1.12 0.28
CA GLY A 103 8.32 -0.28 0.37
C GLY A 103 9.82 -0.50 0.31
N SER A 104 10.23 -1.61 0.90
CA SER A 104 11.63 -2.02 1.00
C SER A 104 11.97 -3.08 -0.05
N ILE A 105 12.98 -2.82 -0.86
CA ILE A 105 13.64 -3.83 -1.70
C ILE A 105 14.82 -4.36 -0.90
N PHE A 106 14.69 -5.59 -0.40
CA PHE A 106 15.79 -6.29 0.24
C PHE A 106 16.62 -6.97 -0.86
N GLN A 107 17.94 -6.79 -0.89
CA GLN A 107 18.89 -7.49 -1.77
C GLN A 107 20.00 -8.11 -0.93
N MET A 108 20.68 -9.14 -1.44
CA MET A 108 21.83 -9.74 -0.75
C MET A 108 22.96 -8.73 -0.46
N THR A 109 22.98 -7.60 -1.17
CA THR A 109 23.97 -6.51 -1.05
C THR A 109 23.50 -5.32 -0.19
N GLY A 110 22.28 -5.35 0.36
CA GLY A 110 21.74 -4.27 1.21
C GLY A 110 20.22 -4.07 1.08
N CYS A 111 19.64 -3.22 1.93
CA CYS A 111 18.23 -2.82 1.89
C CYS A 111 18.10 -1.43 1.25
N ARG A 112 17.26 -1.29 0.21
CA ARG A 112 16.89 0.01 -0.36
C ARG A 112 15.43 0.31 -0.06
N LEU A 113 15.18 1.50 0.48
CA LEU A 113 13.83 2.04 0.66
C LEU A 113 13.42 2.80 -0.60
N ASN A 114 12.22 2.51 -1.11
CA ASN A 114 11.60 3.26 -2.19
C ASN A 114 10.38 4.00 -1.64
N VAL A 115 10.33 5.31 -1.86
CA VAL A 115 9.26 6.20 -1.41
C VAL A 115 8.66 6.88 -2.62
N GLU A 116 7.37 6.65 -2.86
CA GLU A 116 6.61 7.28 -3.94
C GLU A 116 5.51 8.16 -3.33
N ILE A 117 5.50 9.44 -3.69
CA ILE A 117 4.46 10.39 -3.29
C ILE A 117 3.60 10.67 -4.52
N SER A 118 2.34 10.28 -4.45
CA SER A 118 1.36 10.58 -5.50
C SER A 118 0.57 11.83 -5.12
N ILE A 119 0.70 12.86 -5.95
CA ILE A 119 -0.01 14.13 -5.84
C ILE A 119 -0.75 14.36 -7.14
N LEU A 120 -2.05 14.56 -7.06
CA LEU A 120 -2.86 14.96 -8.21
C LEU A 120 -3.53 16.28 -7.85
N ARG A 121 -3.12 17.33 -8.57
CA ARG A 121 -3.83 18.61 -8.68
C ARG A 121 -4.67 18.56 -9.95
#